data_AF-A0A920NQA4-F1
#
_entry.id   AF-A0A920NQA4-F1
#
_cell.length_a   1.000
_cell.length_b   1.000
_cell.length_c   1.000
_cell.angle_alpha   90.00
_cell.angle_beta   90.00
_cell.angle_gamma   90.00
#
_symmetry.space_group_name_H-M   'P 1'
#
loop_
_entity.id
_entity.type
_entity.pdbx_description
1 polymer ?
#
loop_
_entity_poly.entity_id
_entity_poly.type
_entity_poly.pdbx_seq_one_letter_code
_entity_poly.pdbx_strand_id
1 'polypeptide(L)'
;MEQQGFAHRTIFSFFKPFGMNTKLYGLFPIKIGSINSIRHVASPTIGYSYSPDYTKPLFGRDLGYFQEYTNSNGEKAYFDRFSGTSAGSTPRQERQGDDFFIKQCVSGPKKMDGDKEKKIDLFSWRMNTSYNFVSDQFPLSNLSSSLSSKSGKKTES
;
A
#
# COMPACT_ATOMS: atom_id res chain seq x y z
N MET A 1 35.17 -26.55 3.67
CA MET A 1 35.98 -25.79 2.71
C MET A 1 35.19 -24.56 2.32
N GLU A 2 35.61 -23.39 2.80
CA GLU A 2 35.11 -22.10 2.30
C GLU A 2 35.55 -21.97 0.84
N GLN A 3 34.61 -21.90 -0.10
CA GLN A 3 34.94 -21.58 -1.48
C GLN A 3 35.26 -20.07 -1.55
N GLN A 4 36.55 -19.73 -1.46
CA GLN A 4 37.03 -18.39 -1.78
C GLN A 4 36.90 -18.17 -3.29
N GLY A 5 35.79 -17.56 -3.68
CA GLY A 5 35.52 -17.12 -5.05
C GLY A 5 34.72 -15.83 -5.01
N PHE A 6 34.83 -15.03 -6.07
CA PHE A 6 34.00 -13.83 -6.20
C PHE A 6 32.52 -14.23 -6.30
N ALA A 7 31.72 -13.86 -5.30
CA ALA A 7 30.29 -14.10 -5.28
C ALA A 7 29.55 -12.81 -5.62
N HIS A 8 28.57 -12.90 -6.53
CA HIS A 8 27.69 -11.79 -6.90
C HIS A 8 26.27 -12.06 -6.42
N ARG A 9 25.56 -11.00 -6.00
CA ARG A 9 24.19 -11.08 -5.50
C ARG A 9 23.29 -10.07 -6.19
N THR A 10 22.17 -10.56 -6.71
CA THR A 10 21.06 -9.77 -7.23
C THR A 10 19.82 -9.99 -6.38
N ILE A 11 19.33 -8.92 -5.75
CA ILE A 11 18.08 -8.90 -4.99
C ILE A 11 17.12 -7.95 -5.72
N PHE A 12 15.87 -8.38 -5.85
CA PHE A 12 14.75 -7.59 -6.33
C PHE A 12 13.60 -7.55 -5.32
N SER A 13 12.85 -6.48 -5.37
CA SER A 13 11.54 -6.34 -4.73
C SER A 13 10.65 -5.54 -5.68
N PHE A 14 9.42 -5.99 -5.88
CA PHE A 14 8.47 -5.33 -6.76
C PHE A 14 7.41 -4.62 -5.93
N PHE A 15 7.21 -3.33 -6.20
CA PHE A 15 6.04 -2.58 -5.76
C PHE A 15 5.41 -1.94 -6.98
N LYS A 16 4.17 -2.31 -7.28
CA LYS A 16 3.40 -1.78 -8.41
C LYS A 16 2.11 -1.17 -7.91
N PRO A 17 2.03 0.17 -7.80
CA PRO A 17 0.75 0.83 -7.58
C PRO A 17 -0.08 0.72 -8.86
N PHE A 18 -1.14 -0.09 -8.82
CA PHE A 18 -2.26 -0.01 -9.76
C PHE A 18 -3.17 1.16 -9.37
N GLY A 19 -2.63 2.36 -9.58
CA GLY A 19 -3.35 3.62 -9.50
C GLY A 19 -3.21 4.31 -10.84
N MET A 20 -3.99 3.89 -11.83
CA MET A 20 -4.38 4.84 -12.87
C MET A 20 -4.98 6.04 -12.13
N ASN A 21 -4.73 7.29 -12.56
CA ASN A 21 -5.28 8.51 -11.94
C ASN A 21 -6.81 8.61 -12.12
N THR A 22 -7.51 7.53 -11.82
CA THR A 22 -8.93 7.31 -11.96
C THR A 22 -9.61 8.15 -10.90
N LYS A 23 -10.30 9.18 -11.38
CA LYS A 23 -11.21 9.97 -10.57
C LYS A 23 -12.61 9.65 -11.06
N LEU A 24 -13.39 9.01 -10.21
CA LEU A 24 -14.80 8.75 -10.44
C LEU A 24 -15.57 9.96 -9.94
N TYR A 25 -16.32 10.61 -10.82
CA TYR A 25 -17.14 11.77 -10.50
C TYR A 25 -18.61 11.39 -10.48
N GLY A 26 -19.31 11.71 -9.40
CA GLY A 26 -20.77 11.61 -9.28
C GLY A 26 -21.37 12.99 -9.05
N LEU A 27 -22.45 13.33 -9.78
CA LEU A 27 -23.21 14.56 -9.60
C LEU A 27 -24.66 14.20 -9.29
N PHE A 28 -25.13 14.59 -8.11
CA PHE A 28 -26.47 14.32 -7.63
C PHE A 28 -27.22 15.65 -7.47
N PRO A 29 -28.30 15.91 -8.24
CA PRO A 29 -29.07 17.14 -8.16
C PRO A 29 -30.06 17.12 -6.98
N ILE A 30 -29.54 16.87 -5.78
CA ILE A 30 -30.33 16.81 -4.54
C ILE A 30 -30.21 18.16 -3.83
N LYS A 31 -31.35 18.77 -3.51
CA LYS A 31 -31.40 20.00 -2.72
C LYS A 31 -31.51 19.65 -1.24
N ILE A 32 -30.53 20.06 -0.44
CA ILE A 32 -30.53 19.87 1.02
C ILE A 32 -30.28 21.24 1.67
N GLY A 33 -31.33 21.86 2.19
CA GLY A 33 -31.26 23.22 2.75
C GLY A 33 -30.77 24.23 1.72
N SER A 34 -29.67 24.94 2.02
CA SER A 34 -29.04 25.91 1.11
C SER A 34 -28.14 25.27 0.05
N ILE A 35 -27.97 23.95 0.02
CA ILE A 35 -27.14 23.24 -0.96
C ILE A 35 -28.01 22.76 -2.11
N ASN A 36 -27.67 23.11 -3.36
CA ASN A 36 -28.49 22.79 -4.52
C ASN A 36 -28.12 21.47 -5.21
N SER A 37 -26.88 21.01 -5.03
CA SER A 37 -26.38 19.77 -5.62
C SER A 37 -25.23 19.20 -4.82
N ILE A 38 -24.99 17.91 -5.00
CA ILE A 38 -23.91 17.17 -4.36
C ILE A 38 -22.99 16.64 -5.46
N ARG A 39 -21.70 16.95 -5.35
CA ARG A 39 -20.62 16.41 -6.16
C ARG A 39 -19.80 15.45 -5.30
N HIS A 40 -19.73 14.21 -5.72
CA HIS A 40 -18.86 13.17 -5.17
C HIS A 40 -17.67 12.93 -6.09
N VAL A 41 -16.48 12.79 -5.52
CA VAL A 41 -15.25 12.43 -6.23
C VAL A 41 -14.60 11.28 -5.47
N ALA A 42 -14.52 10.11 -6.10
CA ALA A 42 -13.81 8.96 -5.55
C ALA A 42 -12.50 8.71 -6.32
N SER A 43 -11.43 8.44 -5.58
CA SER A 43 -10.09 8.17 -6.09
C SER A 43 -9.61 6.87 -5.45
N PRO A 44 -9.89 5.71 -6.08
CA PRO A 44 -9.34 4.44 -5.65
C PRO A 44 -7.87 4.33 -6.03
N THR A 45 -7.12 3.57 -5.25
CA THR A 45 -5.73 3.22 -5.50
C THR A 45 -5.51 1.82 -4.96
N ILE A 46 -4.96 0.95 -5.80
CA ILE A 46 -4.60 -0.41 -5.42
C ILE A 46 -3.09 -0.52 -5.59
N GLY A 47 -2.39 -1.18 -4.69
CA GLY A 47 -0.96 -1.44 -4.80
C GLY A 47 -0.68 -2.91 -4.60
N TYR A 48 0.15 -3.49 -5.45
CA TYR A 48 0.64 -4.85 -5.29
C TYR A 48 2.12 -4.81 -4.90
N SER A 49 2.52 -5.60 -3.91
CA SER A 49 3.90 -5.72 -3.44
C SER A 49 4.34 -7.18 -3.40
N TYR A 50 5.59 -7.44 -3.81
CA TYR A 50 6.19 -8.77 -3.75
C TYR A 50 7.70 -8.69 -3.48
N SER A 51 8.16 -9.46 -2.51
CA SER A 51 9.55 -9.70 -2.17
C SER A 51 9.72 -11.19 -1.91
N PRO A 52 10.54 -11.91 -2.69
CA PRO A 52 10.72 -13.34 -2.51
C PRO A 52 11.59 -13.67 -1.28
N ASP A 53 11.49 -14.92 -0.82
CA ASP A 53 12.47 -15.55 0.06
C ASP A 53 13.63 -16.14 -0.79
N TYR A 54 14.83 -15.60 -0.62
CA TYR A 54 16.01 -16.00 -1.38
C TYR A 54 16.69 -17.28 -0.86
N THR A 55 16.20 -17.87 0.24
CA THR A 55 16.67 -19.18 0.70
C THR A 55 16.11 -20.32 -0.13
N LYS A 56 15.03 -20.07 -0.89
CA LYS A 56 14.37 -21.06 -1.74
C LYS A 56 14.71 -20.83 -3.21
N PRO A 57 14.61 -21.88 -4.06
CA PRO A 57 14.77 -21.73 -5.49
C PRO A 57 13.78 -20.71 -6.07
N LEU A 58 14.29 -19.72 -6.81
CA LEU A 58 13.48 -18.73 -7.53
C LEU A 58 13.48 -19.06 -9.02
N PHE A 59 12.30 -19.11 -9.63
CA PHE A 59 12.13 -19.47 -11.05
C PHE A 59 12.81 -20.81 -11.42
N GLY A 60 12.78 -21.78 -10.50
CA GLY A 60 13.37 -23.11 -10.68
C GLY A 60 14.90 -23.15 -10.59
N ARG A 61 15.55 -22.07 -10.13
CA ARG A 61 17.00 -22.01 -9.91
C ARG A 61 17.31 -21.58 -8.48
N ASP A 62 18.19 -22.33 -7.83
CA ASP A 62 18.82 -21.87 -6.60
C ASP A 62 19.86 -20.80 -6.97
N LEU A 63 19.76 -19.64 -6.34
CA LEU A 63 20.67 -18.52 -6.55
C LEU A 63 22.00 -18.72 -5.80
N GLY A 64 22.08 -19.74 -4.94
CA GLY A 64 23.30 -20.12 -4.23
C GLY A 64 23.76 -19.08 -3.21
N TYR A 65 22.88 -18.16 -2.80
CA TYR A 65 23.19 -17.14 -1.78
C TYR A 65 23.35 -17.75 -0.40
N PHE A 66 22.70 -18.89 -0.16
CA PHE A 66 22.77 -19.62 1.09
C PHE A 66 23.47 -20.96 0.90
N GLN A 67 24.19 -21.39 1.92
CA GLN A 67 24.72 -22.74 2.04
C GLN A 67 23.96 -23.47 3.13
N GLU A 68 23.30 -24.56 2.76
CA GLU A 68 22.64 -25.45 3.72
C GLU A 68 23.69 -26.32 4.42
N TYR A 69 23.63 -26.39 5.74
CA TYR A 69 24.38 -27.35 6.55
C TYR A 69 23.46 -27.95 7.61
N THR A 70 23.73 -29.21 7.97
CA THR A 70 23.01 -29.86 9.07
C THR A 70 23.76 -29.55 10.36
N ASN A 71 23.08 -28.93 11.32
CA ASN A 71 23.66 -28.64 12.62
C ASN A 71 23.74 -29.93 13.46
N SER A 72 24.47 -29.89 14.58
CA SER A 72 24.64 -31.04 15.50
C SER A 72 23.34 -31.64 16.02
N ASN A 73 22.24 -30.89 15.95
CA ASN A 73 20.89 -31.32 16.35
C ASN A 73 20.07 -31.95 15.21
N GLY A 74 20.65 -32.13 14.02
CA GLY A 74 19.95 -32.65 12.84
C GLY A 74 19.06 -31.64 12.11
N GLU A 75 19.05 -30.37 12.54
CA GLU A 75 18.28 -29.30 11.91
C GLU A 75 19.01 -28.68 10.72
N LYS A 76 18.25 -28.33 9.67
CA LYS A 76 18.78 -27.59 8.53
C LYS A 76 19.04 -26.14 8.94
N ALA A 77 20.31 -25.73 8.88
CA ALA A 77 20.73 -24.36 9.09
C ALA A 77 21.21 -23.76 7.76
N TYR A 78 20.99 -22.44 7.62
CA TYR A 78 21.39 -21.69 6.43
C TYR A 78 22.52 -20.74 6.80
N PHE A 79 23.63 -20.82 6.08
CA PHE A 79 24.71 -19.84 6.12
C PHE A 79 24.58 -18.89 4.94
N ASP A 80 24.40 -17.59 5.20
CA ASP A 80 24.34 -16.55 4.16
C ASP A 80 25.76 -16.14 3.76
N ARG A 81 26.12 -16.36 2.50
CA ARG A 81 27.46 -16.07 1.97
C ARG A 81 27.80 -14.57 1.99
N PHE A 82 26.80 -13.71 2.10
CA PHE A 82 26.96 -12.25 2.13
C PHE A 82 26.84 -11.66 3.53
N SER A 83 26.57 -12.48 4.55
CA SER A 83 26.48 -12.02 5.94
C SER A 83 27.82 -11.44 6.39
N GLY A 84 27.79 -10.26 7.03
CA GLY A 84 29.00 -9.57 7.50
C GLY A 84 29.80 -8.82 6.42
N THR A 85 29.39 -8.89 5.14
CA THR A 85 29.94 -8.03 4.08
C THR A 85 29.32 -6.63 4.12
N SER A 86 29.96 -5.64 3.50
CA SER A 86 29.39 -4.28 3.33
C SER A 86 28.06 -4.25 2.56
N ALA A 87 27.71 -5.33 1.86
CA ALA A 87 26.44 -5.46 1.15
C ALA A 87 25.26 -5.86 2.08
N GLY A 88 25.53 -6.25 3.33
CA GLY A 88 24.51 -6.67 4.30
C GLY A 88 23.93 -8.06 4.02
N SER A 89 23.05 -8.54 4.91
CA SER A 89 22.45 -9.87 4.81
C SER A 89 21.41 -9.99 3.70
N THR A 90 21.26 -11.19 3.16
CA THR A 90 20.29 -11.54 2.12
C THR A 90 18.91 -11.78 2.76
N PRO A 91 17.81 -11.20 2.22
CA PRO A 91 16.47 -11.41 2.77
C PRO A 91 16.04 -12.88 2.74
N ARG A 92 15.44 -13.35 3.84
CA ARG A 92 15.01 -14.74 4.06
C ARG A 92 13.50 -14.89 4.27
N GLN A 93 12.76 -13.80 4.12
CA GLN A 93 11.33 -13.76 4.38
C GLN A 93 10.63 -13.36 3.11
N GLU A 94 9.68 -14.19 2.70
CA GLU A 94 8.76 -13.87 1.63
C GLU A 94 7.76 -12.81 2.13
N ARG A 95 7.47 -11.83 1.29
CA ARG A 95 6.41 -10.84 1.51
C ARG A 95 5.65 -10.68 0.22
N GLN A 96 4.34 -10.78 0.31
CA GLN A 96 3.46 -10.58 -0.83
C GLN A 96 2.16 -10.01 -0.31
N GLY A 97 1.70 -8.90 -0.89
CA GLY A 97 0.50 -8.27 -0.40
C GLY A 97 -0.08 -7.21 -1.32
N ASP A 98 -1.38 -7.02 -1.16
CA ASP A 98 -2.16 -5.97 -1.81
C ASP A 98 -2.53 -4.88 -0.81
N ASP A 99 -2.38 -3.63 -1.20
CA ASP A 99 -2.86 -2.47 -0.47
C ASP A 99 -4.04 -1.86 -1.23
N PHE A 100 -5.16 -1.67 -0.53
CA PHE A 100 -6.33 -1.01 -1.06
C PHE A 100 -6.57 0.31 -0.36
N PHE A 101 -6.69 1.36 -1.15
CA PHE A 101 -6.89 2.72 -0.68
C PHE A 101 -8.02 3.40 -1.45
N ILE A 102 -8.98 3.99 -0.75
CA ILE A 102 -9.99 4.86 -1.37
C ILE A 102 -10.01 6.20 -0.65
N LYS A 103 -9.93 7.27 -1.44
CA LYS A 103 -10.30 8.62 -1.00
C LYS A 103 -11.61 9.02 -1.66
N GLN A 104 -12.58 9.45 -0.87
CA GLN A 104 -13.83 10.03 -1.33
C GLN A 104 -13.95 11.46 -0.82
N CYS A 105 -14.36 12.38 -1.68
CA CYS A 105 -14.61 13.78 -1.33
C CYS A 105 -16.00 14.17 -1.82
N VAL A 106 -16.82 14.72 -0.93
CA VAL A 106 -18.15 15.23 -1.25
C VAL A 106 -18.18 16.74 -1.04
N SER A 107 -18.62 17.46 -2.06
CA SER A 107 -18.71 18.92 -2.08
C SER A 107 -20.00 19.37 -2.76
N GLY A 108 -20.46 20.59 -2.51
CA GLY A 108 -21.66 21.12 -3.16
C GLY A 108 -21.68 22.65 -3.19
N PRO A 109 -22.42 23.28 -4.13
CA PRO A 109 -22.69 24.70 -4.10
C PRO A 109 -23.72 25.01 -3.01
N LYS A 110 -23.37 25.94 -2.12
CA LYS A 110 -24.27 26.52 -1.13
C LYS A 110 -24.70 27.91 -1.58
N LYS A 111 -26.01 28.16 -1.64
CA LYS A 111 -26.60 29.48 -1.86
C LYS A 111 -26.37 30.38 -0.63
N MET A 112 -25.92 31.61 -0.89
CA MET A 112 -25.84 32.70 0.08
C MET A 112 -26.81 33.83 -0.33
N ASP A 113 -27.07 34.77 0.58
CA ASP A 113 -27.90 35.94 0.28
C ASP A 113 -27.36 36.71 -0.94
N GLY A 114 -28.25 37.05 -1.86
CA GLY A 114 -27.93 37.79 -3.10
C GLY A 114 -27.41 36.93 -4.26
N ASP A 115 -28.02 35.76 -4.50
CA ASP A 115 -27.77 34.85 -5.65
C ASP A 115 -26.33 34.33 -5.81
N LYS A 116 -25.45 34.56 -4.84
CA LYS A 116 -24.06 34.06 -4.87
C LYS A 116 -24.01 32.61 -4.39
N GLU A 117 -23.48 31.72 -5.24
CA GLU A 117 -23.18 30.33 -4.87
C GLU A 117 -21.71 30.16 -4.46
N LYS A 118 -21.46 29.50 -3.32
CA LYS A 118 -20.10 29.17 -2.85
C LYS A 118 -19.92 27.65 -2.77
N LYS A 119 -18.83 27.14 -3.34
CA LYS A 119 -18.45 25.73 -3.15
C LYS A 119 -18.08 25.49 -1.67
N ILE A 120 -18.70 24.47 -1.08
CA ILE A 120 -18.34 23.97 0.24
C ILE A 120 -17.98 22.48 0.15
N ASP A 121 -16.97 22.08 0.93
CA ASP A 121 -16.65 20.67 1.10
C ASP A 121 -17.47 20.13 2.27
N LEU A 122 -18.36 19.18 1.99
CA LEU A 122 -19.25 18.61 3.00
C LEU A 122 -18.48 17.63 3.88
N PHE A 123 -17.83 16.65 3.25
CA PHE A 123 -16.96 15.73 3.96
C PHE A 123 -15.92 15.10 3.03
N SER A 124 -14.84 14.62 3.63
CA SER A 124 -13.84 13.76 3.02
C SER A 124 -13.76 12.47 3.81
N TRP A 125 -13.87 11.35 3.11
CA TRP A 125 -13.78 10.01 3.68
C TRP A 125 -12.59 9.28 3.08
N ARG A 126 -11.78 8.65 3.93
CA ARG A 126 -10.58 7.92 3.56
C ARG A 126 -10.66 6.52 4.14
N MET A 127 -10.51 5.51 3.31
CA MET A 127 -10.49 4.11 3.72
C MET A 127 -9.19 3.46 3.24
N ASN A 128 -8.61 2.62 4.08
CA ASN A 128 -7.45 1.81 3.74
C ASN A 128 -7.55 0.42 4.38
N THR A 129 -7.21 -0.60 3.62
CA THR A 129 -7.04 -1.98 4.07
C THR A 129 -5.92 -2.62 3.24
N SER A 130 -5.39 -3.74 3.70
CA SER A 130 -4.40 -4.49 2.94
C SER A 130 -4.60 -5.98 3.15
N TYR A 131 -4.10 -6.78 2.23
CA TYR A 131 -4.15 -8.23 2.25
C TYR A 131 -2.74 -8.78 2.11
N ASN A 132 -2.33 -9.67 3.00
CA ASN A 132 -1.04 -10.35 2.99
C ASN A 132 -1.23 -11.79 2.50
N PHE A 133 -0.66 -12.12 1.34
CA PHE A 133 -0.77 -13.45 0.73
C PHE A 133 0.14 -14.50 1.39
N VAL A 134 1.11 -14.08 2.20
CA VAL A 134 2.07 -14.98 2.87
C VAL A 134 1.62 -15.36 4.28
N SER A 135 0.71 -14.60 4.90
CA SER A 135 0.31 -14.84 6.28
C SER A 135 -0.74 -15.95 6.38
N ASP A 136 -0.44 -17.00 7.14
CA ASP A 136 -1.38 -18.10 7.41
C ASP A 136 -2.55 -17.66 8.31
N GLN A 137 -2.34 -16.64 9.14
CA GLN A 137 -3.34 -16.11 10.07
C GLN A 137 -3.57 -14.63 9.79
N PHE A 138 -4.84 -14.22 9.80
CA PHE A 138 -5.26 -12.83 9.57
C PHE A 138 -4.62 -12.19 8.32
N PRO A 139 -4.77 -12.80 7.13
CA PRO A 139 -4.19 -12.25 5.91
C PRO A 139 -4.78 -10.87 5.58
N LEU A 140 -6.04 -10.61 5.91
CA LEU A 140 -6.67 -9.30 5.74
C LEU A 140 -6.38 -8.40 6.95
N SER A 141 -5.74 -7.26 6.71
CA SER A 141 -5.51 -6.21 7.71
C SER A 141 -6.80 -5.49 8.07
N ASN A 142 -6.85 -4.98 9.30
CA ASN A 142 -7.95 -4.14 9.77
C ASN A 142 -8.26 -2.99 8.79
N LEU A 143 -9.55 -2.80 8.51
CA LEU A 143 -10.03 -1.65 7.76
C LEU A 143 -9.89 -0.39 8.62
N SER A 144 -9.01 0.51 8.19
CA SER A 144 -8.90 1.85 8.78
C SER A 144 -9.72 2.84 7.95
N SER A 145 -10.52 3.65 8.64
CA SER A 145 -11.43 4.61 8.04
C SER A 145 -11.36 5.93 8.79
N SER A 146 -11.21 7.04 8.07
CA SER A 146 -11.25 8.39 8.64
C SER A 146 -12.21 9.28 7.87
N LEU A 147 -13.13 9.91 8.61
CA LEU A 147 -14.10 10.87 8.09
C LEU A 147 -13.78 12.25 8.66
N SER A 148 -13.76 13.26 7.80
CA SER A 148 -13.53 14.64 8.19
C SER A 148 -14.51 15.56 7.48
N SER A 149 -14.95 16.63 8.14
CA SER A 149 -15.77 17.68 7.53
C SER A 149 -15.09 19.03 7.70
N LYS A 150 -15.09 19.84 6.65
CA LYS A 150 -14.58 21.21 6.67
C LYS A 150 -15.73 22.19 6.64
N SER A 151 -16.40 22.33 7.79
CA SER A 151 -17.37 23.40 8.02
C SER A 151 -16.70 24.57 8.72
N GLY A 152 -15.91 25.36 7.99
CA GLY A 152 -15.24 26.54 8.55
C GLY A 152 -15.32 27.73 7.60
N LYS A 153 -15.92 28.84 8.05
CA LYS A 153 -15.69 30.15 7.42
C LYS A 153 -14.18 30.42 7.51
N LYS A 154 -13.52 30.64 6.37
CA LYS A 154 -12.27 31.40 6.38
C LYS A 154 -12.64 32.79 6.92
N THR A 155 -12.36 33.03 8.20
CA THR A 155 -12.18 34.38 8.72
C THR A 155 -10.85 34.85 8.16
N GLU A 156 -10.91 35.67 7.12
CA GLU A 156 -9.80 36.53 6.75
C GLU A 156 -9.74 37.62 7.83
N SER A 157 -8.57 37.73 8.48
CA SER A 157 -8.22 38.86 9.34
C SER A 157 -7.66 39.99 8.50
#